data_AF-A0A0L8M252-F1
#
_entry.id   AF-A0A0L8M252-F1
#
_cell.length_a   1.000
_cell.length_b   1.000
_cell.length_c   1.000
_cell.angle_alpha   90.00
_cell.angle_beta   90.00
_cell.angle_gamma   90.00
#
_symmetry.space_group_name_H-M   'P 1'
#
loop_
_entity.id
_entity.type
_entity.pdbx_description
1 polymer ?
#
loop_
_entity_poly.entity_id
_entity_poly.type
_entity_poly.pdbx_seq_one_letter_code
_entity_poly.pdbx_strand_id
1 'polypeptide(L)'
;MLFSGLLLAPTAGAAGVPAPGLRPLTTFDDVDKNGAQVTYGPYFIWAVHSGKCLDVEGGTGATGDGVNVFQWSCLGSGQINQQWAFSVD
;
A
#
# COMPACT_ATOMS: atom_id res chain seq x y z
N MET A 1 43.49 22.72 5.82
CA MET A 1 42.67 23.88 5.43
C MET A 1 41.78 23.49 4.27
N LEU A 2 40.46 23.46 4.49
CA LEU A 2 39.37 23.83 3.59
C LEU A 2 38.08 23.71 4.41
N PHE A 3 37.38 24.83 4.57
CA PHE A 3 36.15 25.00 5.35
C PHE A 3 34.91 24.88 4.44
N SER A 4 33.85 24.22 4.91
CA SER A 4 32.41 24.47 4.67
C SER A 4 31.65 23.22 5.16
N GLY A 5 30.69 23.21 6.08
CA GLY A 5 29.78 24.24 6.55
C GLY A 5 28.35 23.85 6.15
N LEU A 6 27.60 23.16 7.03
CA LEU A 6 26.16 23.37 7.27
C LEU A 6 25.66 22.55 8.50
N LEU A 7 24.97 23.23 9.42
CA LEU A 7 24.31 22.72 10.63
C LEU A 7 22.80 22.49 10.39
N LEU A 8 22.22 21.51 11.11
CA LEU A 8 20.77 21.27 11.42
C LEU A 8 19.86 20.92 10.22
N ALA A 9 18.89 20.00 10.29
CA ALA A 9 18.15 19.31 11.36
C ALA A 9 17.54 18.00 10.76
N PRO A 10 16.99 17.06 11.54
CA PRO A 10 16.17 15.98 10.97
C PRO A 10 14.89 16.62 10.41
N THR A 11 14.81 16.80 9.09
CA THR A 11 13.61 17.34 8.45
C THR A 11 12.66 16.22 8.06
N ALA A 12 11.45 16.33 8.63
CA ALA A 12 10.15 15.89 8.11
C ALA A 12 9.94 14.35 8.04
N GLY A 13 8.91 13.77 8.67
CA GLY A 13 7.54 14.28 8.77
C GLY A 13 6.83 14.03 7.43
N ALA A 14 5.97 13.01 7.41
CA ALA A 14 5.21 12.47 6.27
C ALA A 14 5.98 11.52 5.33
N ALA A 15 5.48 10.29 5.30
CA ALA A 15 5.83 9.21 4.39
C ALA A 15 6.01 9.70 2.94
N GLY A 16 7.11 9.29 2.33
CA GLY A 16 7.41 9.62 0.94
C GLY A 16 6.41 8.99 -0.03
N VAL A 17 5.89 9.81 -0.94
CA VAL A 17 5.40 9.36 -2.25
C VAL A 17 5.81 10.44 -3.26
N PRO A 18 6.60 10.09 -4.27
CA PRO A 18 6.03 10.16 -5.61
C PRO A 18 6.52 9.04 -6.53
N ALA A 19 5.61 8.19 -7.01
CA ALA A 19 5.84 7.40 -8.22
C ALA A 19 5.37 8.21 -9.45
N PRO A 20 6.18 8.40 -10.50
CA PRO A 20 5.78 9.12 -11.70
C PRO A 20 4.74 8.33 -12.51
N GLY A 21 3.63 8.98 -12.87
CA GLY A 21 2.67 8.47 -13.86
C GLY A 21 1.30 8.06 -13.32
N LEU A 22 1.06 8.15 -12.01
CA LEU A 22 -0.27 7.89 -11.46
C LEU A 22 -1.15 9.11 -11.69
N ARG A 23 -2.10 8.98 -12.63
CA ARG A 23 -3.24 9.91 -12.73
C ARG A 23 -3.97 9.84 -11.38
N PRO A 24 -4.21 10.96 -10.68
CA PRO A 24 -5.00 10.94 -9.46
C PRO A 24 -6.37 10.34 -9.77
N LEU A 25 -6.70 9.22 -9.13
CA LEU A 25 -8.01 8.59 -9.24
C LEU A 25 -9.02 9.53 -8.56
N THR A 26 -9.80 10.24 -9.37
CA THR A 26 -10.81 11.19 -8.86
C THR A 26 -12.18 10.54 -8.67
N THR A 27 -12.38 9.34 -9.24
CA THR A 27 -13.62 8.55 -9.18
C THR A 27 -13.28 7.06 -9.34
N PHE A 28 -13.93 6.16 -8.59
CA PHE A 28 -13.75 4.69 -8.73
C PHE A 28 -14.32 4.10 -10.03
N ASP A 29 -14.70 4.94 -10.99
CA ASP A 29 -15.34 4.57 -12.26
C ASP A 29 -14.32 4.30 -13.40
N ASP A 30 -13.12 3.76 -13.15
CA ASP A 30 -12.27 3.30 -14.26
C ASP A 30 -12.62 1.85 -14.68
N VAL A 31 -13.84 1.62 -15.15
CA VAL A 31 -14.01 0.56 -16.16
C VAL A 31 -13.37 1.10 -17.43
N ASP A 32 -12.37 0.40 -17.98
CA ASP A 32 -11.78 0.86 -19.23
C ASP A 32 -12.88 0.95 -20.30
N LYS A 33 -12.72 1.82 -21.32
CA LYS A 33 -13.76 1.99 -22.36
C LYS A 33 -14.04 0.72 -23.18
N ASN A 34 -13.28 -0.35 -22.95
CA ASN A 34 -13.34 -1.62 -23.64
C ASN A 34 -13.93 -2.75 -22.77
N GLY A 35 -14.38 -2.46 -21.53
CA GLY A 35 -14.92 -3.45 -20.60
C GLY A 35 -13.87 -4.34 -19.92
N ALA A 36 -12.60 -3.98 -19.96
CA ALA A 36 -11.54 -4.68 -19.23
C ALA A 36 -11.46 -4.22 -17.78
N GLN A 37 -11.26 -5.19 -16.87
CA GLN A 37 -11.04 -4.90 -15.46
C GLN A 37 -9.77 -4.07 -15.27
N VAL A 38 -9.93 -2.88 -14.71
CA VAL A 38 -8.79 -2.10 -14.23
C VAL A 38 -8.46 -2.60 -12.83
N THR A 39 -7.27 -3.20 -12.71
CA THR A 39 -6.72 -3.61 -11.43
C THR A 39 -5.91 -2.46 -10.82
N TYR A 40 -6.25 -2.09 -9.59
CA TYR A 40 -5.57 -1.05 -8.82
C TYR A 40 -4.78 -1.66 -7.67
N GLY A 41 -3.56 -1.18 -7.42
CA GLY A 41 -2.72 -1.61 -6.31
C GLY A 41 -1.24 -1.80 -6.69
N PRO A 42 -0.39 -2.27 -5.75
CA PRO A 42 -0.74 -2.80 -4.43
C PRO A 42 -1.01 -1.71 -3.39
N TYR A 43 -2.00 -1.94 -2.52
CA TYR A 43 -2.33 -1.09 -1.38
C TYR A 43 -2.14 -1.81 -0.05
N PHE A 44 -1.83 -1.04 0.99
CA PHE A 44 -2.03 -1.46 2.38
C PHE A 44 -3.36 -0.93 2.87
N ILE A 45 -4.14 -1.79 3.54
CA ILE A 45 -5.41 -1.42 4.15
C ILE A 45 -5.19 -1.32 5.65
N TRP A 46 -5.24 -0.10 6.18
CA TRP A 46 -5.05 0.19 7.60
C TRP A 46 -6.38 0.41 8.30
N ALA A 47 -6.59 -0.30 9.41
CA ALA A 47 -7.73 -0.06 10.27
C ALA A 47 -7.45 1.13 11.20
N VAL A 48 -8.12 2.25 10.98
CA VAL A 48 -7.88 3.53 11.68
C VAL A 48 -7.89 3.39 13.20
N HIS A 49 -8.86 2.63 13.74
CA HIS A 49 -9.01 2.43 15.19
C HIS A 49 -7.87 1.67 15.88
N SER A 50 -7.11 0.86 15.14
CA SER A 50 -6.08 -0.03 15.70
C SER A 50 -4.67 0.25 15.17
N GLY A 51 -4.56 0.97 14.04
CA GLY A 51 -3.30 1.17 13.32
C GLY A 51 -2.73 -0.10 12.68
N LYS A 52 -3.51 -1.19 12.61
CA LYS A 52 -3.09 -2.49 12.08
C LYS A 52 -3.46 -2.64 10.60
N CYS A 53 -2.72 -3.50 9.91
CA CYS A 53 -2.91 -3.85 8.51
C CYS A 53 -3.86 -5.04 8.36
N LEU A 54 -4.62 -5.08 7.27
CA LEU A 54 -5.34 -6.27 6.83
C LEU A 54 -4.34 -7.33 6.33
N ASP A 55 -4.39 -8.53 6.91
CA ASP A 55 -3.40 -9.61 6.74
C ASP A 55 -4.10 -10.96 6.53
N VAL A 56 -3.55 -11.80 5.65
CA VAL A 56 -3.98 -13.20 5.45
C VAL A 56 -3.20 -14.14 6.37
N GLU A 57 -3.93 -14.88 7.22
CA GLU A 57 -3.36 -15.83 8.18
C GLU A 57 -2.52 -16.91 7.47
N GLY A 58 -1.32 -17.19 7.97
CA GLY A 58 -0.40 -18.17 7.37
C GLY A 58 0.47 -17.63 6.23
N GLY A 59 0.28 -16.36 5.83
CA GLY A 59 1.16 -15.67 4.90
C GLY A 59 1.15 -16.25 3.48
N THR A 60 2.29 -16.19 2.78
CA THR A 60 2.40 -16.63 1.38
C THR A 60 2.17 -18.13 1.17
N GLY A 61 2.19 -18.94 2.23
CA GLY A 61 1.83 -20.36 2.17
C GLY A 61 0.32 -20.61 2.19
N ALA A 62 -0.48 -19.63 2.58
CA ALA A 62 -1.93 -19.77 2.73
C ALA A 62 -2.65 -19.37 1.44
N THR A 63 -2.69 -20.30 0.50
CA THR A 63 -3.25 -20.11 -0.86
C THR A 63 -4.62 -20.76 -1.05
N GLY A 64 -5.16 -21.40 -0.01
CA GLY A 64 -6.46 -22.05 -0.05
C GLY A 64 -7.62 -21.08 0.13
N ASP A 65 -8.80 -21.48 -0.36
CA ASP A 65 -10.04 -20.73 -0.11
C ASP A 65 -10.44 -20.79 1.36
N GLY A 66 -11.06 -19.71 1.85
CA GLY A 66 -11.54 -19.62 3.24
C GLY A 66 -10.44 -19.38 4.27
N VAL A 67 -9.20 -19.11 3.84
CA VAL A 67 -8.16 -18.63 4.75
C VAL A 67 -8.62 -17.34 5.43
N ASN A 68 -8.42 -17.30 6.73
CA ASN A 68 -8.85 -16.20 7.56
C ASN A 68 -8.09 -14.90 7.22
N VAL A 69 -8.82 -13.78 7.21
CA VAL A 69 -8.28 -12.44 7.04
C VAL A 69 -8.49 -11.67 8.33
N PHE A 70 -7.42 -11.10 8.88
CA PHE A 70 -7.42 -10.51 10.21
C PHE A 70 -6.57 -9.23 10.27
N GLN A 71 -6.59 -8.55 11.42
CA GLN A 71 -5.77 -7.36 11.65
C GLN A 71 -4.45 -7.74 12.32
N TRP A 72 -3.34 -7.43 11.67
CA TRP A 72 -2.00 -7.67 12.21
C TRP A 72 -1.12 -6.42 12.19
N SER A 73 -0.01 -6.49 12.92
CA SER A 73 1.02 -5.45 12.84
C SER A 73 1.44 -5.25 11.39
N CYS A 74 1.58 -4.00 10.95
CA CYS A 74 2.05 -3.70 9.61
C CYS A 74 3.54 -4.01 9.48
N LEU A 75 3.88 -4.95 8.60
CA LEU A 75 5.25 -5.45 8.44
C LEU A 75 5.96 -4.83 7.22
N GLY A 76 5.27 -3.97 6.47
CA GLY A 76 5.83 -3.21 5.35
C GLY A 76 5.83 -3.97 4.02
N SER A 77 6.52 -3.42 3.02
CA SER A 77 6.48 -3.87 1.62
C SER A 77 6.99 -5.29 1.36
N GLY A 78 7.76 -5.87 2.29
CA GLY A 78 8.18 -7.27 2.21
C GLY A 78 7.07 -8.28 2.54
N GLN A 79 5.97 -7.82 3.15
CA GLN A 79 4.88 -8.66 3.59
C GLN A 79 3.77 -8.71 2.54
N ILE A 80 3.87 -9.67 1.62
CA ILE A 80 2.98 -9.76 0.45
C ILE A 80 1.53 -10.06 0.84
N ASN A 81 1.31 -10.85 1.90
CA ASN A 81 -0.02 -11.13 2.44
C ASN A 81 -0.70 -9.94 3.16
N GLN A 82 -0.07 -8.75 3.15
CA GLN A 82 -0.66 -7.48 3.58
C GLN A 82 -0.90 -6.51 2.41
N GLN A 83 -0.65 -6.94 1.18
CA GLN A 83 -0.82 -6.14 -0.03
C GLN A 83 -2.06 -6.57 -0.80
N TRP A 84 -2.91 -5.61 -1.11
CA TRP A 84 -4.22 -5.83 -1.70
C TRP A 84 -4.33 -5.12 -3.04
N ALA A 85 -5.00 -5.76 -3.99
CA ALA A 85 -5.40 -5.16 -5.25
C ALA A 85 -6.92 -5.22 -5.36
N PHE A 86 -7.50 -4.21 -5.98
CA PHE A 86 -8.94 -4.13 -6.23
C PHE A 86 -9.17 -4.12 -7.73
N SER A 87 -10.19 -4.84 -8.18
CA SER A 87 -10.70 -4.76 -9.53
C SER A 87 -12.14 -4.30 -9.46
N VAL A 88 -12.56 -3.51 -10.44
CA VAL A 88 -13.96 -3.10 -10.62
C VAL A 88 -14.59 -4.06 -11.62
N ASP A 89 -15.68 -4.71 -11.24
CA ASP A 89 -16.51 -5.56 -12.10
C ASP A 89 -17.55 -4.72 -12.85
#